data_AF-A0A7V5H746-F1
#
_entry.id   AF-A0A7V5H746-F1
#
_cell.length_a   1.000
_cell.length_b   1.000
_cell.length_c   1.000
_cell.angle_alpha   90.00
_cell.angle_beta   90.00
_cell.angle_gamma   90.00
#
_symmetry.space_group_name_H-M   'P 1'
#
loop_
_entity.id
_entity.type
_entity.pdbx_description
1 polymer ?
#
loop_
_entity_poly.entity_id
_entity_poly.type
_entity_poly.pdbx_seq_one_letter_code
_entity_poly.pdbx_strand_id
1 'polypeptide(L)'
;KLPSGEMRRIHARCYATIGQVSNIDHMNISIGKAGRSRWLDRRPHVRGVAMNPIDHPMGGGEGKTSGGGHPVSPWGQLAKGYKTRKKNKRSDAYIVKRRK
;
A
#
# COMPACT_ATOMS: atom_id res chain seq x y z
N LYS A 1 -0.77 -20.03 7.18
CA LYS A 1 -0.80 -19.12 6.01
C LYS A 1 -1.56 -17.87 6.42
N LEU A 2 -1.03 -16.68 6.21
CA LEU A 2 -1.71 -15.42 6.54
C LEU A 2 -2.68 -15.02 5.41
N PRO A 3 -3.63 -14.09 5.66
CA PRO A 3 -4.51 -13.55 4.61
C PRO A 3 -3.74 -12.93 3.43
N SER A 4 -2.53 -12.42 3.68
CA SER A 4 -1.61 -11.94 2.65
C SER A 4 -0.98 -13.03 1.78
N GLY A 5 -1.23 -14.31 2.06
CA GLY A 5 -0.58 -15.45 1.40
C GLY A 5 0.82 -15.79 1.95
N GLU A 6 1.37 -15.00 2.86
CA GLU A 6 2.66 -15.28 3.53
C GLU A 6 2.56 -16.54 4.42
N MET A 7 3.61 -17.35 4.44
CA MET A 7 3.76 -18.44 5.41
C MET A 7 4.73 -18.02 6.52
N ARG A 8 4.22 -17.99 7.75
CA ARG A 8 4.93 -17.47 8.91
C ARG A 8 4.70 -18.36 10.14
N ARG A 9 5.75 -18.59 10.91
CA ARG A 9 5.71 -19.27 12.21
C ARG A 9 5.23 -18.28 13.29
N ILE A 10 4.35 -18.75 14.16
CA ILE A 10 3.83 -18.02 15.32
C ILE A 10 4.11 -18.90 16.55
N HIS A 11 4.25 -18.28 17.72
CA HIS A 11 4.49 -19.01 18.96
C HIS A 11 3.29 -19.91 19.31
N ALA A 12 3.55 -21.15 19.75
CA ALA A 12 2.51 -22.15 19.98
C ALA A 12 1.49 -21.74 21.06
N ARG A 13 1.90 -20.89 22.02
CA ARG A 13 1.01 -20.36 23.07
C ARG A 13 0.16 -19.15 22.64
N CYS A 14 0.25 -18.71 21.39
CA CYS A 14 -0.62 -17.64 20.90
C CYS A 14 -2.06 -18.15 20.72
N TYR A 15 -3.03 -17.37 21.18
CA TYR A 15 -4.45 -17.67 21.01
C TYR A 15 -4.93 -17.33 19.59
N ALA A 16 -5.92 -18.07 19.13
CA ALA A 16 -6.65 -17.80 17.89
C ALA A 16 -8.10 -18.25 18.05
N THR A 17 -8.99 -17.64 17.28
CA THR A 17 -10.40 -18.03 17.20
C THR A 17 -10.63 -18.82 15.93
N ILE A 18 -11.42 -19.89 16.03
CA ILE A 18 -11.80 -20.72 14.88
C ILE A 18 -12.89 -19.98 14.09
N GLY A 19 -12.70 -19.86 12.77
CA GLY A 19 -13.69 -19.30 11.85
C GLY A 19 -13.13 -18.19 10.95
N GLN A 20 -13.99 -17.71 10.05
CA GLN A 20 -13.72 -16.57 9.18
C GLN A 20 -14.38 -15.31 9.76
N VAL A 21 -13.74 -14.16 9.57
CA VAL A 21 -14.37 -12.86 9.89
C VAL A 21 -15.61 -12.68 8.99
N SER A 22 -16.75 -12.32 9.58
CA SER A 22 -18.01 -12.09 8.88
C SER A 22 -17.97 -10.87 7.95
N ASN A 23 -19.05 -10.63 7.19
CA ASN A 23 -19.16 -9.54 6.21
C ASN A 23 -18.18 -9.64 5.03
N ILE A 24 -18.23 -10.78 4.32
CA ILE A 24 -17.34 -11.09 3.20
C ILE A 24 -17.59 -10.14 2.00
N ASP A 25 -18.84 -9.70 1.82
CA ASP A 25 -19.24 -8.78 0.75
C ASP A 25 -18.76 -7.34 0.93
N HIS A 26 -18.06 -7.04 2.03
CA HIS A 26 -17.49 -5.71 2.26
C HIS A 26 -16.64 -5.21 1.09
N MET A 27 -15.94 -6.10 0.39
CA MET A 27 -15.12 -5.76 -0.78
C MET A 27 -15.92 -5.42 -2.05
N ASN A 28 -17.18 -5.84 -2.13
CA ASN A 28 -18.06 -5.62 -3.28
C ASN A 28 -18.77 -4.25 -3.23
N ILE A 29 -18.60 -3.50 -2.14
CA ILE A 29 -19.24 -2.20 -1.94
C ILE A 29 -18.61 -1.16 -2.87
N SER A 30 -19.40 -0.61 -3.78
CA SER A 30 -19.03 0.58 -4.56
C SER A 30 -19.25 1.87 -3.77
N ILE A 31 -18.24 2.74 -3.73
CA ILE A 31 -18.33 4.05 -3.04
C ILE A 31 -19.26 5.01 -3.80
N GLY A 32 -19.34 4.89 -5.14
CA GLY A 32 -20.24 5.66 -6.00
C GLY A 32 -19.87 7.13 -6.19
N LYS A 33 -19.89 7.93 -5.12
CA LYS A 33 -19.68 9.39 -5.17
C LYS A 33 -18.55 9.87 -4.25
N ALA A 34 -17.95 11.01 -4.60
CA ALA A 34 -16.88 11.63 -3.81
C ALA A 34 -17.29 11.93 -2.36
N GLY A 35 -18.55 12.34 -2.13
CA GLY A 35 -19.06 12.61 -0.78
C GLY A 35 -19.00 11.41 0.17
N ARG A 36 -19.18 10.18 -0.35
CA ARG A 36 -19.08 8.97 0.48
C ARG A 36 -17.65 8.70 0.93
N SER A 37 -16.64 8.99 0.10
CA SER A 37 -15.23 8.95 0.53
C SER A 37 -14.95 9.95 1.65
N ARG A 38 -15.57 11.13 1.61
CA ARG A 38 -15.44 12.14 2.67
C ARG A 38 -16.07 11.70 3.99
N TRP A 39 -17.20 10.99 3.95
CA TRP A 39 -17.82 10.39 5.15
C TRP A 39 -16.94 9.31 5.79
N LEU A 40 -16.08 8.65 5.00
CA LEU A 40 -15.07 7.72 5.48
C LEU A 40 -13.76 8.42 5.93
N ASP A 41 -13.79 9.74 6.09
CA ASP A 41 -12.66 10.61 6.45
C ASP A 41 -11.45 10.52 5.50
N ARG A 42 -11.71 10.24 4.21
CA ARG A 42 -10.66 10.22 3.17
C ARG A 42 -10.68 11.53 2.39
N ARG A 43 -9.67 12.35 2.62
CA ARG A 43 -9.43 13.60 1.87
C ARG A 43 -9.05 13.31 0.41
N PRO A 44 -9.31 14.23 -0.54
CA PRO A 44 -8.88 14.07 -1.92
C PRO A 44 -7.35 13.99 -1.99
N HIS A 45 -6.84 13.05 -2.80
CA HIS A 45 -5.41 12.88 -3.03
C HIS A 45 -5.03 13.47 -4.39
N VAL A 46 -4.03 14.35 -4.44
CA VAL A 46 -3.54 14.98 -5.67
C VAL A 46 -2.44 14.11 -6.29
N ARG A 47 -2.39 14.00 -7.62
CA ARG A 47 -1.35 13.24 -8.32
C ARG A 47 -0.04 14.04 -8.35
N GLY A 48 1.11 13.40 -8.17
CA GLY A 48 2.42 14.06 -8.22
C GLY A 48 2.72 14.78 -9.53
N VAL A 49 2.24 14.24 -10.66
CA VAL A 49 2.37 14.86 -12.00
C VAL A 49 1.59 16.17 -12.13
N ALA A 50 0.60 16.42 -11.26
CA ALA A 50 -0.15 17.67 -11.26
C ALA A 50 0.50 18.76 -10.38
N MET A 51 1.66 18.48 -9.77
CA MET A 51 2.36 19.39 -8.87
C MET A 51 3.56 20.06 -9.58
N ASN A 52 4.19 21.03 -8.92
CA ASN A 52 5.40 21.66 -9.41
C ASN A 52 6.65 20.81 -9.08
N PRO A 53 7.80 21.04 -9.76
CA PRO A 53 9.05 20.31 -9.47
C PRO A 53 9.52 20.41 -8.01
N ILE A 54 9.19 21.51 -7.30
CA ILE A 54 9.53 21.70 -5.88
C ILE A 54 8.71 20.80 -4.95
N ASP A 55 7.48 20.47 -5.34
CA ASP A 55 6.52 19.75 -4.49
C ASP A 55 6.65 18.24 -4.66
N HIS A 56 6.97 17.78 -5.88
CA HIS A 56 7.07 16.37 -6.20
C HIS A 56 8.13 16.12 -7.26
N PRO A 57 8.95 15.06 -7.13
CA PRO A 57 9.92 14.67 -8.15
C PRO A 57 9.36 14.31 -9.55
N MET A 58 8.04 14.28 -9.71
CA MET A 58 7.35 14.00 -10.97
C MET A 58 6.58 15.23 -11.46
N GLY A 59 6.71 16.35 -10.76
CA GLY A 59 6.01 17.59 -11.05
C GLY A 59 6.70 18.39 -12.16
N GLY A 60 5.93 19.26 -12.80
CA GLY A 60 6.37 20.14 -13.87
C GLY A 60 6.43 19.53 -15.28
N GLY A 61 7.16 20.26 -16.14
CA GLY A 61 7.15 20.09 -17.58
C GLY A 61 5.98 20.80 -18.27
N GLU A 62 6.11 21.03 -19.58
CA GLU A 62 5.09 21.73 -20.36
C GLU A 62 3.89 20.81 -20.65
N GLY A 63 2.69 21.32 -20.37
CA GLY A 63 1.46 20.55 -20.55
C GLY A 63 1.39 19.30 -19.68
N LYS A 64 0.78 18.23 -20.21
CA LYS A 64 0.66 16.96 -19.51
C LYS A 64 1.90 16.10 -19.76
N THR A 65 2.68 15.86 -18.72
CA THR A 65 3.88 15.01 -18.80
C THR A 65 3.67 13.62 -18.20
N SER A 66 4.55 12.69 -18.56
CA SER A 66 4.60 11.34 -18.00
C SER A 66 5.41 11.25 -16.69
N GLY A 67 5.97 12.38 -16.21
CA GLY A 67 6.86 12.42 -15.05
C GLY A 67 8.31 12.01 -15.31
N GLY A 68 8.68 11.70 -16.56
CA GLY A 68 10.07 11.68 -17.04
C GLY A 68 11.01 10.59 -16.50
N GLY A 69 10.53 9.63 -15.70
CA GLY A 69 11.40 8.63 -15.09
C GLY A 69 10.67 7.48 -14.38
N HIS A 70 11.43 6.69 -13.62
CA HIS A 70 10.83 5.64 -12.80
C HIS A 70 9.90 6.28 -11.76
N PRO A 71 8.66 5.79 -11.57
CA PRO A 71 7.73 6.36 -10.61
C PRO A 71 8.33 6.39 -9.20
N VAL A 72 8.20 7.54 -8.55
CA VAL A 72 8.73 7.81 -7.21
C VAL A 72 7.65 8.39 -6.31
N SER A 73 7.85 8.23 -5.01
CA SER A 73 7.08 8.91 -3.97
C SER A 73 7.45 10.41 -3.90
N PRO A 74 6.68 11.21 -3.14
CA PRO A 74 7.03 12.62 -2.91
C PRO A 74 8.43 12.83 -2.31
N TRP A 75 8.95 11.82 -1.60
CA TRP A 75 10.28 11.84 -0.98
C TRP A 75 11.37 11.16 -1.85
N GLY A 76 11.09 10.88 -3.12
CA GLY A 76 12.08 10.31 -4.05
C GLY A 76 12.27 8.79 -3.97
N GLN A 77 11.68 8.09 -2.99
CA GLN A 77 11.71 6.62 -2.94
C GLN A 77 10.97 6.01 -4.15
N LEU A 78 11.55 5.01 -4.82
CA LEU A 78 10.91 4.30 -5.94
C LEU A 78 9.57 3.67 -5.52
N ALA A 79 8.50 3.96 -6.27
CA ALA A 79 7.13 3.52 -5.97
C ALA A 79 6.76 2.17 -6.60
N LYS A 80 7.57 1.65 -7.52
CA LYS A 80 7.39 0.33 -8.15
C LYS A 80 8.59 -0.58 -7.84
N GLY A 81 8.32 -1.83 -7.46
CA GLY A 81 9.34 -2.88 -7.30
C GLY A 81 10.28 -2.77 -6.09
N TYR A 82 10.42 -1.59 -5.46
CA TYR A 82 11.33 -1.40 -4.35
C TYR A 82 10.85 -2.09 -3.06
N LYS A 83 11.68 -2.97 -2.51
CA LYS A 83 11.39 -3.71 -1.26
C LYS A 83 11.74 -2.82 -0.05
N THR A 84 10.72 -2.39 0.69
CA THR A 84 10.88 -1.48 1.85
C THR A 84 11.15 -2.18 3.18
N ARG A 85 11.02 -3.52 3.26
CA ARG A 85 11.30 -4.26 4.50
C ARG A 85 12.80 -4.17 4.83
N LYS A 86 13.13 -3.72 6.05
CA LYS A 86 14.51 -3.70 6.57
C LYS A 86 15.17 -5.07 6.44
N LYS A 87 16.41 -5.08 5.93
CA LYS A 87 17.25 -6.28 5.86
C LYS A 87 17.62 -6.75 7.27
N ASN A 88 17.72 -8.07 7.47
CA ASN A 88 18.13 -8.71 8.72
C ASN A 88 17.25 -8.34 9.93
N LYS A 89 15.94 -8.19 9.72
CA LYS A 89 15.02 -7.99 10.84
C LYS A 89 14.94 -9.29 11.61
N ARG A 90 15.05 -9.29 12.94
CA ARG A 90 14.97 -10.51 13.79
C ARG A 90 13.80 -11.44 13.43
N SER A 91 12.66 -10.84 13.07
CA SER A 91 11.47 -11.59 12.67
C SER A 91 11.57 -12.34 11.33
N ASP A 92 12.62 -12.12 10.54
CA ASP A 92 12.86 -12.83 9.27
C ASP A 92 13.05 -14.34 9.51
N ALA A 93 13.60 -14.73 10.67
CA ALA A 93 13.75 -16.13 11.07
C ALA A 93 12.41 -16.90 11.18
N TYR A 94 11.29 -16.18 11.35
CA TYR A 94 9.97 -16.79 11.44
C TYR A 94 9.21 -16.81 10.11
N ILE A 95 9.75 -16.22 9.04
CA ILE A 95 9.10 -16.18 7.73
C ILE A 95 9.61 -17.37 6.90
N VAL A 96 8.71 -18.28 6.53
CA VAL A 96 9.05 -19.47 5.72
C VAL A 96 8.94 -19.15 4.23
N LYS A 97 7.90 -18.42 3.82
CA LYS A 97 7.69 -18.02 2.41
C LYS A 97 7.02 -16.66 2.36
N ARG A 98 7.53 -15.76 1.52
CA ARG A 98 6.94 -14.43 1.29
C ARG A 98 5.59 -14.53 0.58
N ARG A 99 4.77 -13.49 0.73
CA ARG A 99 3.52 -13.31 -0.02
C ARG A 99 3.75 -13.46 -1.53
N LYS A 100 2.78 -14.07 -2.21
CA LYS A 100 2.69 -14.07 -3.67
C LYS A 100 1.94 -12.82 -4.12
#